data_AF-A0A0U5MJP0-F1
#
_entry.id   AF-A0A0U5MJP0-F1
#
_cell.length_a   1.000
_cell.length_b   1.000
_cell.length_c   1.000
_cell.angle_alpha   90.00
_cell.angle_beta   90.00
_cell.angle_gamma   90.00
#
_symmetry.space_group_name_H-M   'P 1'
#
loop_
_entity.id
_entity.type
_entity.pdbx_description
1 polymer ?
#
loop_
_entity_poly.entity_id
_entity_poly.type
_entity_poly.pdbx_seq_one_letter_code
_entity_poly.pdbx_strand_id
1 'polypeptide(L)'
;MESTLGSYARTLSLGMLVPSAICLLAGTFGLLGGSSIALWVVIAVSLLGIVGGVKIGGSARRMAGDLSTAIHVLSRSASGDLNARILDVRGSDGIGALQHSINRLLDLAEAFGKEAFAAVESANHGRYYRRIITTGLRGDFVLYAKTINQALKRMEARDAEFIAFANNQVKPVVNAVAAAATELEASSGAMSAQSTDTSHQAMTVAAAAEQASVNVQAVASAVEEFSASIKEISTQVHRAAAVASEAAGVASRTDTTVHGLNEAAERIGAIVSLINDIAAQTNLLALNATIEAARAGDAGKGFAVVANEVKNLANQTARATEDITSQVAHIQEVAAEAIKAIDEITRTVSQIEETSSAVAGAVEEQNAVTVEIARNVAEAATGTSSVSSAIITVQATAAEATESAGQVADAASELSRQSENLSREVDGFIARIGGR
;
A
#
# COMPACT_ATOMS: atom_id res chain seq x y z
N MET A 1 36.99 -79.09 -25.69
CA MET A 1 36.45 -79.63 -26.96
C MET A 1 37.54 -80.27 -27.85
N GLU A 2 38.79 -80.36 -27.38
CA GLU A 2 39.87 -81.11 -28.06
C GLU A 2 39.99 -82.58 -27.61
N SER A 3 39.47 -82.96 -26.43
CA SER A 3 39.62 -84.33 -25.92
C SER A 3 38.63 -85.36 -26.50
N THR A 4 37.47 -84.91 -26.99
CA THR A 4 36.43 -85.79 -27.57
C THR A 4 36.67 -86.11 -29.04
N LEU A 5 37.29 -85.21 -29.81
CA LEU A 5 37.75 -85.46 -31.18
C LEU A 5 38.91 -86.48 -31.22
N GLY A 6 39.81 -86.46 -30.21
CA GLY A 6 40.88 -87.45 -30.08
C GLY A 6 40.40 -88.88 -29.75
N SER A 7 39.25 -89.02 -29.07
CA SER A 7 38.68 -90.33 -28.72
C SER A 7 37.98 -91.01 -29.90
N TYR A 8 37.29 -90.24 -30.75
CA TYR A 8 36.68 -90.75 -31.98
C TYR A 8 37.72 -91.10 -33.06
N ALA A 9 38.83 -90.36 -33.13
CA ALA A 9 39.95 -90.71 -34.01
C ALA A 9 40.64 -92.03 -33.58
N ARG A 10 40.77 -92.28 -32.27
CA ARG A 10 41.34 -93.55 -31.73
C ARG A 10 40.43 -94.77 -31.94
N THR A 11 39.12 -94.59 -31.89
CA THR A 11 38.17 -95.70 -32.17
C THR A 11 38.08 -96.00 -33.67
N LEU A 12 38.22 -95.00 -34.54
CA LEU A 12 38.35 -95.22 -35.98
C LEU A 12 39.69 -95.87 -36.37
N SER A 13 40.80 -95.52 -35.70
CA SER A 13 42.10 -96.16 -35.95
C SER A 13 42.15 -97.60 -35.43
N LEU A 14 41.46 -97.91 -34.33
CA LEU A 14 41.28 -99.29 -33.87
C LEU A 14 40.44 -100.11 -34.88
N GLY A 15 39.40 -99.51 -35.48
CA GLY A 15 38.59 -100.16 -36.52
C GLY A 15 39.32 -100.46 -37.83
N MET A 16 40.38 -99.71 -38.15
CA MET A 16 41.25 -99.98 -39.31
C MET A 16 42.45 -100.89 -39.00
N LEU A 17 42.72 -101.21 -37.73
CA LEU A 17 43.77 -102.16 -37.32
C LEU A 17 43.32 -103.62 -37.31
N VAL A 18 42.00 -103.88 -37.22
CA VAL A 18 41.43 -105.24 -37.23
C VAL A 18 41.57 -105.96 -38.59
N PRO A 19 41.44 -105.30 -39.77
CA PRO A 19 41.72 -105.95 -41.05
C PRO A 19 43.21 -106.28 -41.26
N SER A 20 44.10 -105.46 -40.68
CA SER A 20 45.56 -105.59 -40.80
C SER A 20 46.10 -106.81 -40.04
N ALA A 21 45.52 -107.12 -38.87
CA ALA A 21 45.88 -108.30 -38.08
C ALA A 21 45.43 -109.62 -38.73
N ILE A 22 44.34 -109.60 -39.50
CA ILE A 22 43.82 -110.79 -40.21
C ILE A 22 44.66 -111.09 -41.47
N CYS A 23 45.22 -110.07 -42.14
CA CYS A 23 46.17 -110.29 -43.25
C CYS A 23 47.53 -110.85 -42.78
N LEU A 24 48.00 -110.52 -41.57
CA LEU A 24 49.26 -111.05 -41.03
C LEU A 24 49.17 -112.51 -40.54
N LEU A 25 47.98 -112.98 -40.14
CA LEU A 25 47.74 -114.39 -39.80
C LEU A 25 47.54 -115.29 -41.05
N ALA A 26 47.20 -114.72 -42.20
CA ALA A 26 47.06 -115.48 -43.46
C ALA A 26 48.41 -115.80 -44.13
N GLY A 27 49.47 -115.05 -43.81
CA GLY A 27 50.81 -115.25 -44.40
C GLY A 27 51.59 -116.46 -43.88
N THR A 28 51.22 -117.04 -42.73
CA THR A 28 51.94 -118.18 -42.13
C THR A 28 51.23 -119.53 -42.29
N PHE A 29 49.98 -119.56 -42.77
CA PHE A 29 49.21 -120.81 -42.94
C PHE A 29 49.35 -121.46 -44.34
N GLY A 30 50.08 -120.84 -45.27
CA GLY A 30 50.26 -121.32 -46.65
C GLY A 30 51.34 -122.40 -46.87
N LEU A 31 52.02 -122.88 -45.82
CA LEU A 31 53.17 -123.82 -45.93
C LEU A 31 52.84 -125.29 -45.65
N LEU A 32 51.58 -125.64 -45.33
CA LEU A 32 51.14 -127.03 -45.17
C LEU A 32 49.82 -127.21 -45.93
N GLY A 33 49.80 -128.13 -46.89
CA GLY A 33 48.71 -128.29 -47.87
C GLY A 33 47.31 -128.27 -47.28
N GLY A 34 46.47 -127.35 -47.79
CA GLY A 34 45.06 -127.21 -47.45
C GLY A 34 44.26 -126.59 -48.60
N SER A 35 43.12 -127.21 -48.89
CA SER A 35 42.21 -127.04 -50.04
C SER A 35 41.84 -125.61 -50.47
N SER A 36 41.56 -125.45 -51.78
CA SER A 36 41.11 -124.25 -52.50
C SER A 36 39.87 -123.51 -51.94
N ILE A 37 39.18 -124.07 -50.94
CA ILE A 37 38.01 -123.45 -50.28
C ILE A 37 38.43 -122.41 -49.22
N ALA A 38 39.58 -122.60 -48.56
CA ALA A 38 40.02 -121.71 -47.48
C ALA A 38 40.36 -120.28 -47.97
N LEU A 39 40.89 -120.17 -49.19
CA LEU A 39 41.25 -118.89 -49.80
C LEU A 39 40.01 -118.02 -50.12
N TRP A 40 38.91 -118.63 -50.56
CA TRP A 40 37.66 -117.91 -50.87
C TRP A 40 36.93 -117.40 -49.62
N VAL A 41 37.01 -118.12 -48.49
CA VAL A 41 36.40 -117.69 -47.22
C VAL A 41 37.12 -116.46 -46.65
N VAL A 42 38.46 -116.43 -46.71
CA VAL A 42 39.24 -115.26 -46.25
C VAL A 42 38.92 -114.03 -47.09
N ILE A 43 38.86 -114.17 -48.43
CA ILE A 43 38.49 -113.06 -49.32
C ILE A 43 37.07 -112.54 -49.04
N ALA A 44 36.09 -113.42 -48.80
CA ALA A 44 34.72 -113.03 -48.49
C ALA A 44 34.60 -112.31 -47.14
N VAL A 45 35.31 -112.76 -46.10
CA VAL A 45 35.33 -112.12 -44.77
C VAL A 45 36.07 -110.78 -44.82
N SER A 46 37.17 -110.67 -45.59
CA SER A 46 37.86 -109.40 -45.82
C SER A 46 36.99 -108.41 -46.61
N LEU A 47 36.25 -108.84 -47.64
CA LEU A 47 35.31 -108.00 -48.37
C LEU A 47 34.11 -107.56 -47.52
N LEU A 48 33.56 -108.44 -46.69
CA LEU A 48 32.51 -108.07 -45.72
C LEU A 48 33.04 -107.13 -44.63
N GLY A 49 34.27 -107.31 -44.18
CA GLY A 49 34.96 -106.41 -43.26
C GLY A 49 35.25 -105.04 -43.87
N ILE A 50 35.61 -104.99 -45.16
CA ILE A 50 35.81 -103.74 -45.91
C ILE A 50 34.47 -103.05 -46.18
N VAL A 51 33.43 -103.76 -46.61
CA VAL A 51 32.09 -103.18 -46.85
C VAL A 51 31.43 -102.75 -45.54
N GLY A 52 31.57 -103.55 -44.47
CA GLY A 52 31.15 -103.20 -43.11
C GLY A 52 31.92 -102.01 -42.56
N GLY A 53 33.25 -101.97 -42.72
CA GLY A 53 34.11 -100.85 -42.34
C GLY A 53 33.85 -99.57 -43.15
N VAL A 54 33.51 -99.67 -44.43
CA VAL A 54 33.13 -98.54 -45.29
C VAL A 54 31.72 -98.04 -44.95
N LYS A 55 30.75 -98.92 -44.63
CA LYS A 55 29.42 -98.49 -44.14
C LYS A 55 29.47 -97.89 -42.74
N ILE A 56 30.20 -98.50 -41.80
CA ILE A 56 30.36 -98.01 -40.43
C ILE A 56 31.20 -96.72 -40.43
N GLY A 57 32.31 -96.69 -41.16
CA GLY A 57 33.15 -95.49 -41.32
C GLY A 57 32.44 -94.36 -42.08
N GLY A 58 31.61 -94.70 -43.08
CA GLY A 58 30.75 -93.76 -43.79
C GLY A 58 29.64 -93.20 -42.89
N SER A 59 29.01 -94.01 -42.04
CA SER A 59 28.02 -93.56 -41.06
C SER A 59 28.66 -92.71 -39.95
N ALA A 60 29.82 -93.11 -39.43
CA ALA A 60 30.55 -92.38 -38.39
C ALA A 60 31.07 -91.03 -38.89
N ARG A 61 31.59 -90.95 -40.13
CA ARG A 61 32.00 -89.68 -40.75
C ARG A 61 30.80 -88.75 -40.99
N ARG A 62 29.64 -89.29 -41.38
CA ARG A 62 28.40 -88.51 -41.50
C ARG A 62 27.94 -87.96 -40.14
N MET A 63 27.84 -88.82 -39.13
CA MET A 63 27.49 -88.41 -37.76
C MET A 63 28.42 -87.33 -37.20
N ALA A 64 29.73 -87.43 -37.44
CA ALA A 64 30.70 -86.42 -37.02
C ALA A 64 30.50 -85.07 -37.76
N GLY A 65 30.16 -85.10 -39.05
CA GLY A 65 29.82 -83.90 -39.83
C GLY A 65 28.51 -83.23 -39.38
N ASP A 66 27.48 -84.03 -39.13
CA ASP A 66 26.17 -83.57 -38.68
C ASP A 66 26.23 -82.97 -37.25
N LEU A 67 27.03 -83.58 -36.38
CA LEU A 67 27.31 -83.07 -35.02
C LEU A 67 28.18 -81.80 -35.06
N SER A 68 29.19 -81.75 -35.93
CA SER A 68 29.99 -80.54 -36.13
C SER A 68 29.14 -79.37 -36.62
N THR A 69 28.20 -79.63 -37.53
CA THR A 69 27.22 -78.63 -38.01
C THR A 69 26.32 -78.13 -36.87
N ALA A 70 25.81 -79.04 -36.03
CA ALA A 70 25.01 -78.69 -34.86
C ALA A 70 25.80 -77.84 -33.84
N ILE A 71 27.05 -78.21 -33.54
CA ILE A 71 27.95 -77.45 -32.66
C ILE A 71 28.25 -76.07 -33.25
N HIS A 72 28.50 -75.98 -34.56
CA HIS A 72 28.77 -74.70 -35.22
C HIS A 72 27.55 -73.75 -35.13
N VAL A 73 26.34 -74.25 -35.39
CA VAL A 73 25.10 -73.47 -35.24
C VAL A 73 24.87 -73.05 -33.78
N LEU A 74 25.08 -73.95 -32.81
CA LEU A 74 24.99 -73.61 -31.38
C LEU A 74 26.04 -72.58 -30.97
N SER A 75 27.27 -72.66 -31.49
CA SER A 75 28.33 -71.69 -31.21
C SER A 75 27.98 -70.31 -31.77
N ARG A 76 27.44 -70.23 -32.99
CA ARG A 76 26.94 -68.98 -33.58
C ARG A 76 25.78 -68.38 -32.78
N SER A 77 24.85 -69.24 -32.37
CA SER A 77 23.70 -68.84 -31.57
C SER A 77 24.11 -68.34 -30.18
N ALA A 78 25.09 -69.01 -29.55
CA ALA A 78 25.67 -68.59 -28.28
C ALA A 78 26.42 -67.24 -28.39
N SER A 79 26.93 -66.89 -29.57
CA SER A 79 27.47 -65.56 -29.87
C SER A 79 26.42 -64.50 -30.24
N GLY A 80 25.12 -64.83 -30.17
CA GLY A 80 24.01 -63.89 -30.39
C GLY A 80 23.34 -63.97 -31.77
N ASP A 81 23.80 -64.82 -32.68
CA ASP A 81 23.16 -65.00 -33.99
C ASP A 81 22.05 -66.06 -33.92
N LEU A 82 20.88 -65.64 -33.46
CA LEU A 82 19.71 -66.50 -33.36
C LEU A 82 19.05 -66.82 -34.71
N ASN A 83 19.50 -66.24 -35.83
CA ASN A 83 18.99 -66.60 -37.17
C ASN A 83 19.70 -67.83 -37.76
N ALA A 84 20.75 -68.33 -37.11
CA ALA A 84 21.47 -69.51 -37.56
C ALA A 84 20.53 -70.74 -37.58
N ARG A 85 20.53 -71.50 -38.68
CA ARG A 85 19.69 -72.70 -38.86
C ARG A 85 20.45 -73.86 -39.46
N ILE A 86 20.04 -75.06 -39.09
CA ILE A 86 20.48 -76.30 -39.72
C ILE A 86 19.48 -76.59 -40.85
N LEU A 87 19.90 -76.42 -42.11
CA LEU A 87 19.02 -76.47 -43.27
C LEU A 87 18.84 -77.87 -43.87
N ASP A 88 19.84 -78.75 -43.70
CA ASP A 88 19.95 -80.01 -44.43
C ASP A 88 19.90 -81.21 -43.47
N VAL A 89 18.72 -81.44 -42.87
CA VAL A 89 18.50 -82.56 -41.94
C VAL A 89 18.08 -83.80 -42.73
N ARG A 90 19.05 -84.68 -43.01
CA ARG A 90 18.85 -85.82 -43.93
C ARG A 90 18.44 -87.15 -43.25
N GLY A 91 18.37 -87.21 -41.92
CA GLY A 91 18.15 -88.46 -41.17
C GLY A 91 17.04 -88.38 -40.12
N SER A 92 16.31 -89.48 -39.90
CA SER A 92 15.31 -89.65 -38.82
C SER A 92 15.89 -90.28 -37.56
N ASP A 93 17.21 -90.26 -37.41
CA ASP A 93 17.94 -90.84 -36.29
C ASP A 93 18.05 -89.85 -35.11
N GLY A 94 18.72 -90.27 -34.03
CA GLY A 94 18.89 -89.43 -32.83
C GLY A 94 19.60 -88.10 -33.10
N ILE A 95 20.46 -88.02 -34.13
CA ILE A 95 21.15 -86.79 -34.52
C ILE A 95 20.21 -85.87 -35.30
N GLY A 96 19.41 -86.39 -36.24
CA GLY A 96 18.37 -85.60 -36.90
C GLY A 96 17.35 -85.03 -35.90
N ALA A 97 16.95 -85.83 -34.89
CA ALA A 97 16.09 -85.36 -33.80
C ALA A 97 16.73 -84.24 -32.96
N LEU A 98 18.04 -84.32 -32.70
CA LEU A 98 18.81 -83.27 -32.03
C LEU A 98 18.86 -81.99 -32.87
N GLN A 99 19.17 -82.08 -34.16
CA GLN A 99 19.22 -80.94 -35.08
C GLN A 99 17.86 -80.23 -35.19
N HIS A 100 16.76 -80.98 -35.30
CA HIS A 100 15.41 -80.41 -35.25
C HIS A 100 15.10 -79.76 -33.89
N SER A 101 15.58 -80.33 -32.78
CA SER A 101 15.38 -79.75 -31.45
C SER A 101 16.17 -78.45 -31.26
N ILE A 102 17.38 -78.36 -31.82
CA ILE A 102 18.18 -77.13 -31.88
C ILE A 102 17.44 -76.06 -32.67
N ASN A 103 17.00 -76.36 -33.91
CA ASN A 103 16.23 -75.41 -34.71
C ASN A 103 14.98 -74.92 -33.97
N ARG A 104 14.20 -75.83 -33.34
CA ARG A 104 13.02 -75.45 -32.55
C ARG A 104 13.34 -74.52 -31.38
N LEU A 105 14.45 -74.75 -30.68
CA LEU A 105 14.89 -73.89 -29.57
C LEU A 105 15.29 -72.51 -30.10
N LEU A 106 15.99 -72.45 -31.23
CA LEU A 106 16.38 -71.19 -31.87
C LEU A 106 15.17 -70.43 -32.41
N ASP A 107 14.19 -71.12 -33.01
CA ASP A 107 12.93 -70.50 -33.44
C ASP A 107 12.18 -69.88 -32.24
N LEU A 108 12.10 -70.59 -31.11
CA LEU A 108 11.48 -70.09 -29.88
C LEU A 108 12.25 -68.90 -29.29
N ALA A 109 13.57 -68.98 -29.23
CA ALA A 109 14.42 -67.92 -28.69
C ALA A 109 14.40 -66.67 -29.57
N GLU A 110 14.44 -66.82 -30.89
CA GLU A 110 14.36 -65.73 -31.86
C GLU A 110 12.98 -65.07 -31.82
N ALA A 111 11.90 -65.86 -31.86
CA ALA A 111 10.54 -65.33 -31.81
C ALA A 111 10.28 -64.56 -30.52
N PHE A 112 10.66 -65.14 -29.36
CA PHE A 112 10.56 -64.44 -28.08
C PHE A 112 11.42 -63.17 -28.06
N GLY A 113 12.68 -63.25 -28.50
CA GLY A 113 13.59 -62.11 -28.53
C GLY A 113 13.09 -60.95 -29.39
N LYS A 114 12.58 -61.23 -30.59
CA LYS A 114 12.00 -60.23 -31.49
C LYS A 114 10.74 -59.58 -30.90
N GLU A 115 9.84 -60.38 -30.35
CA GLU A 115 8.61 -59.83 -29.75
C GLU A 115 8.87 -59.07 -28.46
N ALA A 116 9.77 -59.56 -27.60
CA ALA A 116 10.18 -58.87 -26.37
C ALA A 116 10.86 -57.54 -26.69
N PHE A 117 11.81 -57.53 -27.63
CA PHE A 117 12.46 -56.31 -28.08
C PHE A 117 11.44 -55.31 -28.61
N ALA A 118 10.58 -55.72 -29.55
CA ALA A 118 9.65 -54.80 -30.17
C ALA A 118 8.59 -54.25 -29.19
N ALA A 119 8.12 -55.08 -28.23
CA ALA A 119 7.19 -54.64 -27.19
C ALA A 119 7.84 -53.66 -26.21
N VAL A 120 9.06 -53.94 -25.74
CA VAL A 120 9.82 -53.05 -24.85
C VAL A 120 10.23 -51.76 -25.56
N GLU A 121 10.67 -51.83 -26.80
CA GLU A 121 11.04 -50.66 -27.62
C GLU A 121 9.83 -49.75 -27.87
N SER A 122 8.65 -50.33 -28.09
CA SER A 122 7.41 -49.54 -28.21
C SER A 122 7.07 -48.84 -26.89
N ALA A 123 7.21 -49.54 -25.77
CA ALA A 123 6.96 -48.98 -24.44
C ALA A 123 8.00 -47.93 -24.01
N ASN A 124 9.25 -48.03 -24.46
CA ASN A 124 10.26 -46.99 -24.25
C ASN A 124 9.87 -45.65 -24.89
N HIS A 125 8.97 -45.68 -25.88
CA HIS A 125 8.38 -44.50 -26.50
C HIS A 125 6.98 -44.17 -25.95
N GLY A 126 6.60 -44.70 -24.78
CA GLY A 126 5.28 -44.48 -24.17
C GLY A 126 4.12 -45.18 -24.90
N ARG A 127 4.41 -46.07 -25.86
CA ARG A 127 3.39 -46.76 -26.68
C ARG A 127 3.19 -48.20 -26.21
N TYR A 128 2.17 -48.42 -25.39
CA TYR A 128 1.89 -49.71 -24.73
C TYR A 128 0.95 -50.65 -25.51
N TYR A 129 0.51 -50.28 -26.72
CA TYR A 129 -0.39 -51.13 -27.52
C TYR A 129 0.26 -52.44 -27.97
N ARG A 130 1.60 -52.49 -28.07
CA ARG A 130 2.32 -53.69 -28.49
C ARG A 130 2.62 -54.58 -27.29
N ARG A 131 2.14 -55.83 -27.36
CA ARG A 131 2.37 -56.87 -26.36
C ARG A 131 3.05 -58.08 -27.00
N ILE A 132 3.81 -58.82 -26.21
CA ILE A 132 4.44 -60.07 -26.64
C ILE A 132 3.33 -61.08 -26.93
N ILE A 133 3.29 -61.59 -28.16
CA ILE A 133 2.38 -62.65 -28.57
C ILE A 133 2.82 -63.96 -27.89
N THR A 134 1.95 -64.54 -27.07
CA THR A 134 2.26 -65.78 -26.34
C THR A 134 1.99 -67.05 -27.16
N THR A 135 1.25 -66.94 -28.26
CA THR A 135 0.92 -68.04 -29.17
C THR A 135 2.19 -68.59 -29.80
N GLY A 136 2.45 -69.89 -29.63
CA GLY A 136 3.65 -70.55 -30.17
C GLY A 136 4.84 -70.63 -29.20
N LEU A 137 4.85 -69.85 -28.11
CA LEU A 137 5.82 -69.97 -27.03
C LEU A 137 5.50 -71.18 -26.13
N ARG A 138 6.53 -71.73 -25.45
CA ARG A 138 6.39 -72.90 -24.56
C ARG A 138 7.23 -72.73 -23.29
N GLY A 139 6.81 -73.39 -22.21
CA GLY A 139 7.54 -73.42 -20.93
C GLY A 139 7.82 -72.02 -20.37
N ASP A 140 9.05 -71.79 -19.93
CA ASP A 140 9.48 -70.53 -19.30
C ASP A 140 9.33 -69.30 -20.21
N PHE A 141 9.42 -69.46 -21.54
CA PHE A 141 9.20 -68.35 -22.47
C PHE A 141 7.78 -67.76 -22.37
N VAL A 142 6.76 -68.60 -22.09
CA VAL A 142 5.39 -68.12 -21.85
C VAL A 142 5.32 -67.34 -20.54
N LEU A 143 6.01 -67.81 -19.50
CA LEU A 143 6.08 -67.13 -18.21
C LEU A 143 6.76 -65.76 -18.35
N TYR A 144 7.92 -65.69 -19.01
CA TYR A 144 8.63 -64.44 -19.28
C TYR A 144 7.78 -63.47 -20.11
N ALA A 145 7.15 -63.94 -21.18
CA ALA A 145 6.27 -63.12 -22.00
C ALA A 145 5.07 -62.56 -21.21
N LYS A 146 4.45 -63.38 -20.35
CA LYS A 146 3.36 -62.94 -19.46
C LYS A 146 3.84 -61.90 -18.44
N THR A 147 5.00 -62.10 -17.82
CA THR A 147 5.56 -61.16 -16.86
C THR A 147 5.89 -59.82 -17.50
N ILE A 148 6.51 -59.82 -18.70
CA ILE A 148 6.78 -58.59 -19.45
C ILE A 148 5.46 -57.91 -19.82
N ASN A 149 4.48 -58.63 -20.35
CA ASN A 149 3.16 -58.05 -20.67
C ASN A 149 2.45 -57.47 -19.43
N GLN A 150 2.58 -58.09 -18.25
CA GLN A 150 2.07 -57.54 -17.00
C GLN A 150 2.82 -56.27 -16.57
N ALA A 151 4.14 -56.23 -16.73
CA ALA A 151 4.95 -55.04 -16.47
C ALA A 151 4.54 -53.89 -17.40
N LEU A 152 4.42 -54.15 -18.71
CA LEU A 152 3.95 -53.18 -19.71
C LEU A 152 2.55 -52.63 -19.36
N LYS A 153 1.61 -53.49 -18.96
CA LYS A 153 0.27 -53.07 -18.53
C LYS A 153 0.31 -52.21 -17.26
N ARG A 154 1.20 -52.52 -16.30
CA ARG A 154 1.38 -51.71 -15.10
C ARG A 154 2.00 -50.35 -15.43
N MET A 155 2.97 -50.31 -16.34
CA MET A 155 3.56 -49.06 -16.82
C MET A 155 2.51 -48.18 -17.52
N GLU A 156 1.72 -48.77 -18.43
CA GLU A 156 0.58 -48.11 -19.10
C GLU A 156 -0.39 -47.47 -18.10
N ALA A 157 -0.78 -48.21 -17.06
CA ALA A 157 -1.69 -47.72 -16.03
C ALA A 157 -1.07 -46.58 -15.20
N ARG A 158 0.22 -46.66 -14.85
CA ARG A 158 0.91 -45.61 -14.09
C ARG A 158 1.09 -44.33 -14.90
N ASP A 159 1.41 -44.45 -16.19
CA ASP A 159 1.54 -43.28 -17.07
C ASP A 159 0.17 -42.60 -17.25
N ALA A 160 -0.89 -43.38 -17.46
CA ALA A 160 -2.25 -42.85 -17.55
C ALA A 160 -2.70 -42.17 -16.24
N GLU A 161 -2.40 -42.77 -15.09
CA GLU A 161 -2.69 -42.19 -13.77
C GLU A 161 -1.92 -40.88 -13.55
N PHE A 162 -0.64 -40.83 -13.94
CA PHE A 162 0.16 -39.62 -13.84
C PHE A 162 -0.38 -38.52 -14.76
N ILE A 163 -0.70 -38.81 -16.02
CA ILE A 163 -1.28 -37.84 -16.96
C ILE A 163 -2.59 -37.29 -16.40
N ALA A 164 -3.43 -38.15 -15.81
CA ALA A 164 -4.67 -37.73 -15.16
C ALA A 164 -4.41 -36.84 -13.94
N PHE A 165 -3.45 -37.21 -13.07
CA PHE A 165 -3.03 -36.39 -11.92
C PHE A 165 -2.50 -35.02 -12.35
N ALA A 166 -1.63 -34.97 -13.35
CA ALA A 166 -1.05 -33.74 -13.84
C ALA A 166 -2.11 -32.81 -14.47
N ASN A 167 -3.05 -33.34 -15.24
CA ASN A 167 -4.12 -32.54 -15.85
C ASN A 167 -5.23 -32.13 -14.88
N ASN A 168 -5.59 -32.98 -13.91
CA ASN A 168 -6.74 -32.74 -13.05
C ASN A 168 -6.39 -32.16 -11.67
N GLN A 169 -5.13 -32.26 -11.24
CA GLN A 169 -4.69 -31.73 -9.94
C GLN A 169 -3.60 -30.66 -10.10
N VAL A 170 -2.53 -30.94 -10.84
CA VAL A 170 -1.40 -30.00 -10.94
C VAL A 170 -1.75 -28.77 -11.79
N LYS A 171 -2.23 -28.95 -13.03
CA LYS A 171 -2.57 -27.84 -13.91
C LYS A 171 -3.60 -26.85 -13.34
N PRO A 172 -4.72 -27.29 -12.72
CA PRO A 172 -5.66 -26.36 -12.11
C PRO A 172 -5.04 -25.52 -11.01
N VAL A 173 -4.17 -26.11 -10.18
CA VAL A 173 -3.44 -25.38 -9.13
C VAL A 173 -2.49 -24.35 -9.74
N VAL A 174 -1.72 -24.71 -10.77
CA VAL A 174 -0.81 -23.79 -11.46
C VAL A 174 -1.58 -22.62 -12.08
N ASN A 175 -2.70 -22.89 -12.74
CA ASN A 175 -3.56 -21.85 -13.32
C ASN A 175 -4.17 -20.95 -12.24
N ALA A 176 -4.56 -21.51 -11.09
CA ALA A 176 -5.09 -20.75 -9.97
C ALA A 176 -4.02 -19.83 -9.35
N VAL A 177 -2.78 -20.32 -9.20
CA VAL A 177 -1.65 -19.50 -8.72
C VAL A 177 -1.32 -18.39 -9.72
N ALA A 178 -1.30 -18.68 -11.02
CA ALA A 178 -1.09 -17.66 -12.05
C ALA A 178 -2.18 -16.58 -12.03
N ALA A 179 -3.46 -16.98 -11.91
CA ALA A 179 -4.57 -16.05 -11.81
C ALA A 179 -4.49 -15.18 -10.54
N ALA A 180 -4.17 -15.78 -9.39
CA ALA A 180 -3.99 -15.07 -8.13
C ALA A 180 -2.80 -14.09 -8.20
N ALA A 181 -1.72 -14.45 -8.89
CA ALA A 181 -0.60 -13.56 -9.13
C ALA A 181 -1.02 -12.34 -9.98
N THR A 182 -1.75 -12.53 -11.08
CA THR A 182 -2.28 -11.41 -11.87
C THR A 182 -3.21 -10.50 -11.06
N GLU A 183 -4.04 -11.07 -10.18
CA GLU A 183 -4.91 -10.29 -9.29
C GLU A 183 -4.12 -9.48 -8.25
N LEU A 184 -3.07 -10.07 -7.67
CA LEU A 184 -2.15 -9.37 -6.77
C LEU A 184 -1.40 -8.23 -7.48
N GLU A 185 -0.96 -8.44 -8.71
CA GLU A 185 -0.32 -7.40 -9.52
C GLU A 185 -1.28 -6.23 -9.78
N ALA A 186 -2.52 -6.50 -10.19
CA ALA A 186 -3.54 -5.47 -10.37
C ALA A 186 -3.87 -4.73 -9.06
N SER A 187 -4.01 -5.47 -7.95
CA SER A 187 -4.30 -4.90 -6.62
C SER A 187 -3.16 -4.02 -6.12
N SER A 188 -1.92 -4.46 -6.29
CA SER A 188 -0.73 -3.69 -5.91
C SER A 188 -0.58 -2.41 -6.75
N GLY A 189 -0.85 -2.47 -8.06
CA GLY A 189 -0.90 -1.29 -8.92
C GLY A 189 -1.96 -0.27 -8.47
N ALA A 190 -3.15 -0.74 -8.11
CA ALA A 190 -4.21 0.13 -7.56
C ALA A 190 -3.80 0.75 -6.22
N MET A 191 -3.16 -0.03 -5.33
CA MET A 191 -2.64 0.47 -4.05
C MET A 191 -1.58 1.56 -4.27
N SER A 192 -0.63 1.33 -5.16
CA SER A 192 0.43 2.29 -5.50
C SER A 192 -0.14 3.61 -6.03
N ALA A 193 -1.14 3.54 -6.93
CA ALA A 193 -1.85 4.72 -7.42
C ALA A 193 -2.58 5.47 -6.29
N GLN A 194 -3.33 4.75 -5.45
CA GLN A 194 -4.05 5.34 -4.32
C GLN A 194 -3.11 6.00 -3.30
N SER A 195 -1.97 5.38 -3.02
CA SER A 195 -0.95 5.94 -2.14
C SER A 195 -0.30 7.19 -2.73
N THR A 196 -0.05 7.20 -4.05
CA THR A 196 0.44 8.39 -4.77
C THR A 196 -0.56 9.55 -4.67
N ASP A 197 -1.84 9.28 -4.91
CA ASP A 197 -2.92 10.27 -4.76
C ASP A 197 -3.03 10.79 -3.31
N THR A 198 -2.90 9.90 -2.34
CA THR A 198 -2.87 10.25 -0.91
C THR A 198 -1.70 11.18 -0.59
N SER A 199 -0.52 10.94 -1.16
CA SER A 199 0.65 11.80 -1.01
C SER A 199 0.43 13.20 -1.61
N HIS A 200 -0.17 13.28 -2.81
CA HIS A 200 -0.53 14.57 -3.43
C HIS A 200 -1.58 15.33 -2.61
N GLN A 201 -2.58 14.63 -2.08
CA GLN A 201 -3.58 15.24 -1.22
C GLN A 201 -2.95 15.73 0.09
N ALA A 202 -2.01 14.97 0.65
CA ALA A 202 -1.26 15.35 1.83
C ALA A 202 -0.45 16.65 1.61
N MET A 203 0.21 16.80 0.45
CA MET A 203 0.89 18.05 0.10
C MET A 203 -0.07 19.24 0.01
N THR A 204 -1.27 19.03 -0.56
CA THR A 204 -2.29 20.08 -0.66
C THR A 204 -2.77 20.51 0.72
N VAL A 205 -3.00 19.55 1.62
CA VAL A 205 -3.39 19.82 3.01
C VAL A 205 -2.26 20.51 3.78
N ALA A 206 -1.00 20.13 3.56
CA ALA A 206 0.16 20.77 4.17
C ALA A 206 0.25 22.25 3.79
N ALA A 207 0.11 22.57 2.50
CA ALA A 207 0.10 23.95 2.03
C ALA A 207 -1.08 24.77 2.62
N ALA A 208 -2.26 24.16 2.72
CA ALA A 208 -3.42 24.79 3.35
C ALA A 208 -3.20 25.04 4.86
N ALA A 209 -2.56 24.10 5.56
CA ALA A 209 -2.22 24.24 6.97
C ALA A 209 -1.17 25.33 7.22
N GLU A 210 -0.15 25.44 6.36
CA GLU A 210 0.85 26.50 6.40
C GLU A 210 0.20 27.88 6.19
N GLN A 211 -0.69 28.00 5.19
CA GLN A 211 -1.43 29.23 4.95
C GLN A 211 -2.36 29.58 6.13
N ALA A 212 -3.02 28.59 6.73
CA ALA A 212 -3.82 28.79 7.93
C ALA A 212 -2.96 29.28 9.11
N SER A 213 -1.75 28.75 9.28
CA SER A 213 -0.81 29.19 10.31
C SER A 213 -0.41 30.66 10.13
N VAL A 214 -0.09 31.08 8.90
CA VAL A 214 0.18 32.49 8.56
C VAL A 214 -1.01 33.39 8.90
N ASN A 215 -2.22 32.97 8.54
CA ASN A 215 -3.44 33.73 8.85
C ASN A 215 -3.68 33.85 10.35
N VAL A 216 -3.50 32.76 11.11
CA VAL A 216 -3.63 32.76 12.56
C VAL A 216 -2.60 33.70 13.21
N GLN A 217 -1.35 33.70 12.72
CA GLN A 217 -0.31 34.62 13.20
C GLN A 217 -0.68 36.07 12.92
N ALA A 218 -1.24 36.38 11.75
CA ALA A 218 -1.70 37.73 11.41
C ALA A 218 -2.84 38.18 12.34
N VAL A 219 -3.80 37.29 12.65
CA VAL A 219 -4.87 37.59 13.61
C VAL A 219 -4.30 37.77 15.02
N ALA A 220 -3.32 36.98 15.44
CA ALA A 220 -2.66 37.15 16.73
C ALA A 220 -2.04 38.55 16.88
N SER A 221 -1.31 39.01 15.86
CA SER A 221 -0.75 40.37 15.84
C SER A 221 -1.85 41.44 15.87
N ALA A 222 -2.94 41.26 15.13
CA ALA A 222 -4.07 42.19 15.16
C ALA A 222 -4.74 42.26 16.55
N VAL A 223 -4.83 41.13 17.26
CA VAL A 223 -5.38 41.06 18.63
C VAL A 223 -4.47 41.76 19.63
N GLU A 224 -3.14 41.65 19.49
CA GLU A 224 -2.19 42.42 20.31
C GLU A 224 -2.34 43.93 20.10
N GLU A 225 -2.43 44.37 18.84
CA GLU A 225 -2.66 45.77 18.50
C GLU A 225 -4.02 46.28 19.01
N PHE A 226 -5.06 45.47 18.89
CA PHE A 226 -6.40 45.80 19.39
C PHE A 226 -6.42 45.90 20.92
N SER A 227 -5.71 45.02 21.63
CA SER A 227 -5.55 45.09 23.08
C SER A 227 -4.86 46.38 23.53
N ALA A 228 -3.83 46.81 22.79
CA ALA A 228 -3.17 48.09 23.05
C ALA A 228 -4.12 49.28 22.82
N SER A 229 -4.91 49.25 21.74
CA SER A 229 -5.91 50.28 21.43
C SER A 229 -7.00 50.38 22.50
N ILE A 230 -7.53 49.25 22.98
CA ILE A 230 -8.51 49.20 24.09
C ILE A 230 -7.96 49.87 25.34
N LYS A 231 -6.69 49.60 25.69
CA LYS A 231 -6.04 50.21 26.86
C LYS A 231 -5.88 51.72 26.71
N GLU A 232 -5.56 52.19 25.51
CA GLU A 232 -5.49 53.62 25.21
C GLU A 232 -6.87 54.28 25.31
N ILE A 233 -7.91 53.68 24.71
CA ILE A 233 -9.28 54.17 24.79
C ILE A 233 -9.75 54.24 26.24
N SER A 234 -9.52 53.20 27.04
CA SER A 234 -9.82 53.20 28.48
C SER A 234 -9.17 54.39 29.19
N THR A 235 -7.89 54.66 28.91
CA THR A 235 -7.16 55.80 29.47
C THR A 235 -7.77 57.13 29.05
N GLN A 236 -8.16 57.28 27.77
CA GLN A 236 -8.80 58.50 27.25
C GLN A 236 -10.18 58.73 27.85
N VAL A 237 -10.97 57.68 28.05
CA VAL A 237 -12.29 57.75 28.68
C VAL A 237 -12.19 58.19 30.14
N HIS A 238 -11.25 57.63 30.90
CA HIS A 238 -10.97 58.07 32.27
C HIS A 238 -10.53 59.54 32.32
N ARG A 239 -9.70 59.97 31.36
CA ARG A 239 -9.28 61.38 31.26
C ARG A 239 -10.45 62.30 30.93
N ALA A 240 -11.35 61.91 30.03
CA ALA A 240 -12.55 62.67 29.69
C ALA A 240 -13.48 62.83 30.91
N ALA A 241 -13.70 61.75 31.67
CA ALA A 241 -14.49 61.80 32.90
C ALA A 241 -13.85 62.73 33.95
N ALA A 242 -12.53 62.71 34.11
CA ALA A 242 -11.83 63.61 35.03
C ALA A 242 -11.96 65.09 34.63
N VAL A 243 -11.84 65.41 33.33
CA VAL A 243 -12.02 66.77 32.81
C VAL A 243 -13.47 67.24 32.98
N ALA A 244 -14.45 66.37 32.75
CA ALA A 244 -15.85 66.69 32.98
C ALA A 244 -16.10 67.02 34.47
N SER A 245 -15.56 66.21 35.39
CA SER A 245 -15.68 66.47 36.82
C SER A 245 -15.02 67.79 37.26
N GLU A 246 -13.86 68.13 36.69
CA GLU A 246 -13.22 69.43 36.91
C GLU A 246 -14.10 70.58 36.39
N ALA A 247 -14.66 70.44 35.18
CA ALA A 247 -15.56 71.43 34.59
C ALA A 247 -16.83 71.64 35.42
N ALA A 248 -17.41 70.57 35.99
CA ALA A 248 -18.54 70.66 36.91
C ALA A 248 -18.18 71.49 38.16
N GLY A 249 -17.00 71.28 38.72
CA GLY A 249 -16.49 72.06 39.85
C GLY A 249 -16.31 73.55 39.51
N VAL A 250 -15.83 73.86 38.30
CA VAL A 250 -15.71 75.26 37.82
C VAL A 250 -17.08 75.89 37.59
N ALA A 251 -18.02 75.16 36.98
CA ALA A 251 -19.39 75.64 36.76
C ALA A 251 -20.08 75.96 38.09
N SER A 252 -20.00 75.07 39.08
CA SER A 252 -20.58 75.27 40.42
C SER A 252 -20.00 76.50 41.15
N ARG A 253 -18.68 76.73 41.05
CA ARG A 253 -18.04 77.93 41.62
C ARG A 253 -18.49 79.20 40.92
N THR A 254 -18.63 79.16 39.59
CA THR A 254 -19.12 80.28 38.78
C THR A 254 -20.57 80.59 39.16
N ASP A 255 -21.42 79.57 39.30
CA ASP A 255 -22.83 79.72 39.72
C ASP A 255 -22.95 80.45 41.07
N THR A 256 -22.14 80.02 42.06
CA THR A 256 -22.08 80.65 43.38
C THR A 256 -21.67 82.13 43.29
N THR A 257 -20.71 82.43 42.42
CA THR A 257 -20.19 83.80 42.24
C THR A 257 -21.25 84.71 41.59
N VAL A 258 -21.96 84.22 40.58
CA VAL A 258 -23.00 84.98 39.88
C VAL A 258 -24.23 85.17 40.77
N HIS A 259 -24.60 84.17 41.57
CA HIS A 259 -25.63 84.32 42.61
C HIS A 259 -25.27 85.42 43.61
N GLY A 260 -24.01 85.45 44.08
CA GLY A 260 -23.51 86.51 44.95
C GLY A 260 -23.55 87.90 44.29
N LEU A 261 -23.28 87.99 42.98
CA LEU A 261 -23.41 89.23 42.21
C LEU A 261 -24.86 89.69 42.14
N ASN A 262 -25.81 88.78 41.89
CA ASN A 262 -27.23 89.10 41.85
C ASN A 262 -27.74 89.60 43.21
N GLU A 263 -27.34 88.94 44.30
CA GLU A 263 -27.69 89.35 45.67
C GLU A 263 -27.09 90.73 46.02
N ALA A 264 -25.86 91.01 45.59
CA ALA A 264 -25.24 92.32 45.75
C ALA A 264 -25.99 93.41 44.95
N ALA A 265 -26.40 93.11 43.72
CA ALA A 265 -27.19 94.01 42.90
C ALA A 265 -28.56 94.32 43.53
N GLU A 266 -29.25 93.33 44.09
CA GLU A 266 -30.50 93.52 44.85
C GLU A 266 -30.31 94.47 46.04
N ARG A 267 -29.23 94.30 46.82
CA ARG A 267 -28.92 95.19 47.94
C ARG A 267 -28.63 96.61 47.49
N ILE A 268 -27.91 96.79 46.37
CA ILE A 268 -27.68 98.11 45.77
C ILE A 268 -29.02 98.72 45.34
N GLY A 269 -29.89 97.96 44.69
CA GLY A 269 -31.23 98.41 44.30
C GLY A 269 -32.05 98.93 45.49
N ALA A 270 -32.01 98.22 46.63
CA ALA A 270 -32.67 98.66 47.86
C ALA A 270 -32.08 99.98 48.40
N ILE A 271 -30.75 100.14 48.38
CA ILE A 271 -30.08 101.39 48.79
C ILE A 271 -30.45 102.54 47.87
N VAL A 272 -30.46 102.31 46.54
CA VAL A 272 -30.81 103.34 45.55
C VAL A 272 -32.26 103.78 45.70
N SER A 273 -33.18 102.85 45.98
CA SER A 273 -34.58 103.19 46.31
C SER A 273 -34.66 104.10 47.53
N LEU A 274 -33.94 103.79 48.61
CA LEU A 274 -33.89 104.63 49.81
C LEU A 274 -33.32 106.03 49.51
N ILE A 275 -32.28 106.12 48.68
CA ILE A 275 -31.71 107.43 48.29
C ILE A 275 -32.72 108.23 47.47
N ASN A 276 -33.47 107.58 46.57
CA ASN A 276 -34.51 108.24 45.80
C ASN A 276 -35.64 108.78 46.71
N ASP A 277 -36.05 108.00 47.72
CA ASP A 277 -37.02 108.43 48.73
C ASP A 277 -36.50 109.64 49.53
N ILE A 278 -35.23 109.62 49.95
CA ILE A 278 -34.58 110.76 50.63
C ILE A 278 -34.52 111.98 49.72
N ALA A 279 -34.20 111.82 48.43
CA ALA A 279 -34.17 112.90 47.46
C ALA A 279 -35.57 113.52 47.25
N ALA A 280 -36.60 112.69 47.14
CA ALA A 280 -38.00 113.14 47.05
C ALA A 280 -38.43 113.91 48.31
N GLN A 281 -38.09 113.40 49.50
CA GLN A 281 -38.35 114.08 50.76
C GLN A 281 -37.59 115.40 50.88
N THR A 282 -36.33 115.44 50.44
CA THR A 282 -35.49 116.65 50.43
C THR A 282 -36.04 117.70 49.47
N ASN A 283 -36.53 117.29 48.30
CA ASN A 283 -37.20 118.17 47.34
C ASN A 283 -38.48 118.77 47.93
N LEU A 284 -39.28 117.98 48.66
CA LEU A 284 -40.46 118.46 49.39
C LEU A 284 -40.10 119.46 50.51
N LEU A 285 -39.06 119.18 51.29
CA LEU A 285 -38.56 120.10 52.33
C LEU A 285 -38.06 121.41 51.73
N ALA A 286 -37.31 121.34 50.63
CA ALA A 286 -36.80 122.50 49.90
C ALA A 286 -37.94 123.33 49.29
N LEU A 287 -38.99 122.67 48.78
CA LEU A 287 -40.19 123.34 48.30
C LEU A 287 -40.90 124.09 49.45
N ASN A 288 -41.10 123.45 50.60
CA ASN A 288 -41.67 124.08 51.78
C ASN A 288 -40.84 125.28 52.26
N ALA A 289 -39.50 125.15 52.26
CA ALA A 289 -38.59 126.24 52.59
C ALA A 289 -38.66 127.40 51.59
N THR A 290 -38.83 127.11 50.30
CA THR A 290 -39.01 128.12 49.25
C THR A 290 -40.32 128.89 49.44
N ILE A 291 -41.40 128.19 49.82
CA ILE A 291 -42.70 128.80 50.14
C ILE A 291 -42.57 129.73 51.34
N GLU A 292 -41.93 129.29 52.43
CA GLU A 292 -41.78 130.11 53.63
C GLU A 292 -40.83 131.29 53.42
N ALA A 293 -39.78 131.11 52.60
CA ALA A 293 -38.89 132.20 52.19
C ALA A 293 -39.63 133.26 51.35
N ALA A 294 -40.56 132.85 50.46
CA ALA A 294 -41.43 133.78 49.74
C ALA A 294 -42.39 134.52 50.69
N ARG A 295 -42.84 133.85 51.75
CA ARG A 295 -43.72 134.41 52.79
C ARG A 295 -43.04 135.46 53.67
N ALA A 296 -41.73 135.32 53.89
CA ALA A 296 -40.90 136.28 54.63
C ALA A 296 -40.52 137.55 53.83
N GLY A 297 -40.92 137.65 52.54
CA GLY A 297 -40.70 138.83 51.71
C GLY A 297 -39.21 139.15 51.48
N ASP A 298 -38.82 140.42 51.61
CA ASP A 298 -37.44 140.86 51.36
C ASP A 298 -36.41 140.25 52.32
N ALA A 299 -36.80 139.90 53.54
CA ALA A 299 -35.93 139.25 54.52
C ALA A 299 -35.60 137.78 54.18
N GLY A 300 -36.43 137.13 53.35
CA GLY A 300 -36.30 135.72 52.96
C GLY A 300 -35.48 135.46 51.69
N LYS A 301 -35.04 136.50 50.95
CA LYS A 301 -34.37 136.36 49.64
C LYS A 301 -33.15 135.45 49.65
N GLY A 302 -32.28 135.57 50.65
CA GLY A 302 -31.10 134.69 50.78
C GLY A 302 -31.49 133.22 51.06
N PHE A 303 -32.55 133.01 51.85
CA PHE A 303 -33.08 131.68 52.15
C PHE A 303 -33.76 131.03 50.94
N ALA A 304 -34.43 131.83 50.10
CA ALA A 304 -35.05 131.37 48.86
C ALA A 304 -34.02 130.86 47.84
N VAL A 305 -32.83 131.49 47.76
CA VAL A 305 -31.74 131.02 46.89
C VAL A 305 -31.23 129.66 47.37
N VAL A 306 -30.96 129.51 48.67
CA VAL A 306 -30.52 128.23 49.25
C VAL A 306 -31.58 127.14 49.05
N ALA A 307 -32.85 127.44 49.30
CA ALA A 307 -33.94 126.48 49.12
C ALA A 307 -34.08 126.01 47.66
N ASN A 308 -33.95 126.92 46.68
CA ASN A 308 -33.94 126.55 45.26
C ASN A 308 -32.70 125.71 44.89
N GLU A 309 -31.53 126.00 45.46
CA GLU A 309 -30.33 125.21 45.21
C GLU A 309 -30.48 123.79 45.76
N VAL A 310 -31.00 123.64 46.99
CA VAL A 310 -31.31 122.32 47.58
C VAL A 310 -32.35 121.57 46.74
N LYS A 311 -33.37 122.27 46.22
CA LYS A 311 -34.37 121.70 45.33
C LYS A 311 -33.75 121.18 44.03
N ASN A 312 -32.85 121.94 43.41
CA ASN A 312 -32.13 121.52 42.21
C ASN A 312 -31.24 120.31 42.48
N LEU A 313 -30.50 120.32 43.59
CA LEU A 313 -29.65 119.21 44.01
C LEU A 313 -30.48 117.94 44.24
N ALA A 314 -31.63 118.05 44.90
CA ALA A 314 -32.54 116.93 45.12
C ALA A 314 -33.08 116.33 43.80
N ASN A 315 -33.42 117.17 42.82
CA ASN A 315 -33.85 116.70 41.50
C ASN A 315 -32.69 116.06 40.69
N GLN A 316 -31.48 116.58 40.82
CA GLN A 316 -30.29 115.94 40.23
C GLN A 316 -30.02 114.58 40.87
N THR A 317 -30.12 114.47 42.19
CA THR A 317 -29.99 113.20 42.91
C THR A 317 -31.04 112.20 42.45
N ALA A 318 -32.31 112.60 42.33
CA ALA A 318 -33.40 111.73 41.87
C ALA A 318 -33.14 111.16 40.46
N ARG A 319 -32.68 112.00 39.53
CA ARG A 319 -32.31 111.56 38.17
C ARG A 319 -31.12 110.60 38.18
N ALA A 320 -30.08 110.93 38.95
CA ALA A 320 -28.92 110.06 39.08
C ALA A 320 -29.29 108.69 39.69
N THR A 321 -30.22 108.66 40.66
CA THR A 321 -30.73 107.39 41.20
C THR A 321 -31.56 106.61 40.18
N GLU A 322 -32.36 107.25 39.34
CA GLU A 322 -33.08 106.58 38.24
C GLU A 322 -32.11 105.89 37.25
N ASP A 323 -31.05 106.59 36.85
CA ASP A 323 -30.01 106.02 35.97
C ASP A 323 -29.32 104.82 36.63
N ILE A 324 -28.98 104.91 37.92
CA ILE A 324 -28.41 103.80 38.68
C ILE A 324 -29.40 102.63 38.79
N THR A 325 -30.69 102.90 39.04
CA THR A 325 -31.73 101.86 39.07
C THR A 325 -31.79 101.09 37.76
N SER A 326 -31.76 101.80 36.61
CA SER A 326 -31.70 101.16 35.29
C SER A 326 -30.46 100.29 35.13
N GLN A 327 -29.29 100.75 35.60
CA GLN A 327 -28.05 99.99 35.51
C GLN A 327 -28.07 98.74 36.40
N VAL A 328 -28.63 98.83 37.61
CA VAL A 328 -28.80 97.69 38.53
C VAL A 328 -29.74 96.64 37.94
N ALA A 329 -30.87 97.07 37.36
CA ALA A 329 -31.81 96.17 36.70
C ALA A 329 -31.14 95.41 35.53
N HIS A 330 -30.34 96.10 34.71
CA HIS A 330 -29.57 95.46 33.65
C HIS A 330 -28.53 94.47 34.19
N ILE A 331 -27.86 94.77 35.31
CA ILE A 331 -26.92 93.82 35.96
C ILE A 331 -27.66 92.56 36.43
N GLN A 332 -28.84 92.71 37.03
CA GLN A 332 -29.67 91.58 37.46
C GLN A 332 -30.13 90.71 36.28
N GLU A 333 -30.54 91.34 35.19
CA GLU A 333 -30.93 90.63 33.96
C GLU A 333 -29.78 89.80 33.39
N VAL A 334 -28.60 90.40 33.23
CA VAL A 334 -27.38 89.69 32.76
C VAL A 334 -26.96 88.59 33.74
N ALA A 335 -27.08 88.81 35.04
CA ALA A 335 -26.79 87.77 36.04
C ALA A 335 -27.76 86.59 35.92
N ALA A 336 -29.05 86.84 35.71
CA ALA A 336 -30.05 85.80 35.51
C ALA A 336 -29.82 85.00 34.22
N GLU A 337 -29.40 85.65 33.14
CA GLU A 337 -28.99 84.97 31.91
C GLU A 337 -27.75 84.09 32.13
N ALA A 338 -26.75 84.61 32.86
CA ALA A 338 -25.55 83.85 33.19
C ALA A 338 -25.86 82.60 34.03
N ILE A 339 -26.76 82.69 35.02
CA ILE A 339 -27.21 81.54 35.82
C ILE A 339 -27.83 80.47 34.92
N LYS A 340 -28.72 80.84 33.99
CA LYS A 340 -29.32 79.88 33.05
C LYS A 340 -28.27 79.19 32.17
N ALA A 341 -27.30 79.95 31.66
CA ALA A 341 -26.21 79.39 30.86
C ALA A 341 -25.34 78.41 31.67
N ILE A 342 -25.09 78.71 32.95
CA ILE A 342 -24.33 77.81 33.84
C ILE A 342 -25.11 76.53 34.15
N ASP A 343 -26.42 76.60 34.32
CA ASP A 343 -27.27 75.42 34.51
C ASP A 343 -27.25 74.51 33.26
N GLU A 344 -27.32 75.09 32.06
CA GLU A 344 -27.16 74.33 30.80
C GLU A 344 -25.79 73.68 30.66
N ILE A 345 -24.71 74.39 31.03
CA ILE A 345 -23.36 73.82 31.08
C ILE A 345 -23.30 72.65 32.06
N THR A 346 -23.89 72.81 33.25
CA THR A 346 -23.89 71.77 34.29
C THR A 346 -24.59 70.50 33.81
N ARG A 347 -25.76 70.62 33.18
CA ARG A 347 -26.46 69.47 32.58
C ARG A 347 -25.64 68.80 31.48
N THR A 348 -25.00 69.59 30.62
CA THR A 348 -24.15 69.07 29.54
C THR A 348 -22.97 68.30 30.11
N VAL A 349 -22.33 68.80 31.16
CA VAL A 349 -21.21 68.13 31.84
C VAL A 349 -21.66 66.83 32.50
N SER A 350 -22.80 66.80 33.18
CA SER A 350 -23.36 65.55 33.75
C SER A 350 -23.64 64.50 32.67
N GLN A 351 -24.13 64.92 31.50
CA GLN A 351 -24.34 64.00 30.38
C GLN A 351 -23.02 63.44 29.83
N ILE A 352 -21.94 64.22 29.84
CA ILE A 352 -20.59 63.76 29.48
C ILE A 352 -20.08 62.72 30.48
N GLU A 353 -20.31 62.92 31.79
CA GLU A 353 -19.93 61.95 32.83
C GLU A 353 -20.68 60.63 32.65
N GLU A 354 -22.01 60.67 32.46
CA GLU A 354 -22.82 59.47 32.23
C GLU A 354 -22.37 58.71 30.97
N THR A 355 -22.15 59.43 29.87
CA THR A 355 -21.67 58.83 28.61
C THR A 355 -20.28 58.21 28.78
N SER A 356 -19.38 58.89 29.49
CA SER A 356 -18.03 58.38 29.75
C SER A 356 -18.08 57.11 30.60
N SER A 357 -18.98 57.03 31.59
CA SER A 357 -19.17 55.82 32.38
C SER A 357 -19.73 54.67 31.55
N ALA A 358 -20.68 54.93 30.65
CA ALA A 358 -21.23 53.92 29.75
C ALA A 358 -20.16 53.38 28.79
N VAL A 359 -19.35 54.27 28.21
CA VAL A 359 -18.24 53.88 27.33
C VAL A 359 -17.19 53.07 28.10
N ALA A 360 -16.86 53.44 29.34
CA ALA A 360 -15.93 52.66 30.17
C ALA A 360 -16.41 51.21 30.36
N GLY A 361 -17.70 51.01 30.67
CA GLY A 361 -18.28 49.67 30.78
C GLY A 361 -18.20 48.88 29.46
N ALA A 362 -18.48 49.52 28.33
CA ALA A 362 -18.35 48.88 27.01
C ALA A 362 -16.89 48.51 26.67
N VAL A 363 -15.92 49.33 27.09
CA VAL A 363 -14.48 49.06 26.89
C VAL A 363 -14.02 47.87 27.75
N GLU A 364 -14.52 47.73 28.98
CA GLU A 364 -14.25 46.55 29.81
C GLU A 364 -14.79 45.26 29.18
N GLU A 365 -16.01 45.30 28.62
CA GLU A 365 -16.60 44.16 27.90
C GLU A 365 -15.80 43.81 26.63
N GLN A 366 -15.40 44.82 25.83
CA GLN A 366 -14.54 44.61 24.67
C GLN A 366 -13.18 43.99 25.05
N ASN A 367 -12.61 44.39 26.18
CA ASN A 367 -11.37 43.79 26.67
C ASN A 367 -11.54 42.30 26.98
N ALA A 368 -12.64 41.92 27.65
CA ALA A 368 -12.95 40.52 27.95
C ALA A 368 -13.11 39.68 26.66
N VAL A 369 -13.82 40.21 25.67
CA VAL A 369 -13.97 39.55 24.35
C VAL A 369 -12.62 39.39 23.65
N THR A 370 -11.76 40.42 23.72
CA THR A 370 -10.43 40.40 23.08
C THR A 370 -9.52 39.34 23.70
N VAL A 371 -9.57 39.15 25.03
CA VAL A 371 -8.85 38.07 25.73
C VAL A 371 -9.34 36.70 25.29
N GLU A 372 -10.65 36.50 25.12
CA GLU A 372 -11.19 35.24 24.59
C GLU A 372 -10.81 34.99 23.12
N ILE A 373 -10.77 36.04 22.29
CA ILE A 373 -10.27 35.93 20.91
C ILE A 373 -8.80 35.49 20.93
N ALA A 374 -7.96 36.11 21.77
CA ALA A 374 -6.55 35.73 21.92
C ALA A 374 -6.40 34.24 22.29
N ARG A 375 -7.21 33.75 23.22
CA ARG A 375 -7.24 32.32 23.60
C ARG A 375 -7.62 31.42 22.42
N ASN A 376 -8.69 31.76 21.70
CA ASN A 376 -9.14 30.99 20.53
C ASN A 376 -8.11 30.98 19.40
N VAL A 377 -7.38 32.09 19.20
CA VAL A 377 -6.29 32.19 18.22
C VAL A 377 -5.12 31.28 18.61
N ALA A 378 -4.75 31.21 19.89
CA ALA A 378 -3.71 30.30 20.38
C ALA A 378 -4.10 28.81 20.22
N GLU A 379 -5.37 28.48 20.45
CA GLU A 379 -5.90 27.14 20.20
C GLU A 379 -5.88 26.80 18.71
N ALA A 380 -6.30 27.73 17.86
CA ALA A 380 -6.22 27.58 16.41
C ALA A 380 -4.78 27.38 15.92
N ALA A 381 -3.82 28.13 16.47
CA ALA A 381 -2.40 27.97 16.15
C ALA A 381 -1.92 26.54 16.49
N THR A 382 -2.24 26.06 17.69
CA THR A 382 -1.92 24.69 18.12
C THR A 382 -2.58 23.65 17.22
N GLY A 383 -3.84 23.86 16.82
CA GLY A 383 -4.57 23.01 15.88
C GLY A 383 -3.89 22.94 14.50
N THR A 384 -3.53 24.09 13.92
CA THR A 384 -2.83 24.14 12.62
C THR A 384 -1.47 23.43 12.66
N SER A 385 -0.69 23.62 13.73
CA SER A 385 0.58 22.91 13.94
C SER A 385 0.39 21.39 14.07
N SER A 386 -0.68 20.96 14.74
CA SER A 386 -1.00 19.54 14.89
C SER A 386 -1.39 18.91 13.55
N VAL A 387 -2.19 19.60 12.75
CA VAL A 387 -2.53 19.17 11.37
C VAL A 387 -1.28 19.07 10.51
N SER A 388 -0.39 20.07 10.57
CA SER A 388 0.89 20.04 9.83
C SER A 388 1.80 18.88 10.26
N SER A 389 1.76 18.48 11.53
CA SER A 389 2.54 17.32 11.99
C SER A 389 1.91 16.00 11.54
N ALA A 390 0.58 15.89 11.64
CA ALA A 390 -0.16 14.72 11.21
C ALA A 390 -0.01 14.45 9.71
N ILE A 391 0.05 15.51 8.89
CA ILE A 391 0.15 15.36 7.44
C ILE A 391 1.53 14.86 6.98
N ILE A 392 2.60 15.16 7.74
CA ILE A 392 3.93 14.57 7.54
C ILE A 392 3.87 13.05 7.74
N THR A 393 3.19 12.60 8.80
CA THR A 393 3.01 11.16 9.06
C THR A 393 2.21 10.49 7.95
N VAL A 394 1.11 11.11 7.48
CA VAL A 394 0.31 10.58 6.37
C VAL A 394 1.15 10.46 5.10
N GLN A 395 1.99 11.45 4.79
CA GLN A 395 2.89 11.41 3.64
C GLN A 395 3.90 10.26 3.76
N ALA A 396 4.49 10.05 4.95
CA ALA A 396 5.40 8.95 5.19
C ALA A 396 4.72 7.58 5.03
N THR A 397 3.52 7.40 5.59
CA THR A 397 2.74 6.16 5.44
C THR A 397 2.33 5.90 4.00
N ALA A 398 1.99 6.94 3.23
CA ALA A 398 1.70 6.80 1.81
C ALA A 398 2.93 6.36 1.01
N ALA A 399 4.12 6.88 1.34
CA ALA A 399 5.37 6.43 0.73
C ALA A 399 5.68 4.95 1.05
N GLU A 400 5.52 4.54 2.31
CA GLU A 400 5.72 3.15 2.75
C GLU A 400 4.71 2.18 2.09
N ALA A 401 3.46 2.60 1.93
CA ALA A 401 2.45 1.82 1.22
C ALA A 401 2.77 1.67 -0.27
N THR A 402 3.34 2.70 -0.89
CA THR A 402 3.82 2.65 -2.29
C THR A 402 4.97 1.66 -2.44
N GLU A 403 5.94 1.69 -1.54
CA GLU A 403 7.05 0.73 -1.52
C GLU A 403 6.56 -0.71 -1.31
N SER A 404 5.68 -0.92 -0.33
CA SER A 404 5.08 -2.22 -0.03
C SER A 404 4.29 -2.77 -1.21
N ALA A 405 3.53 -1.92 -1.90
CA ALA A 405 2.83 -2.28 -3.11
C ALA A 405 3.80 -2.71 -4.23
N GLY A 406 4.92 -2.00 -4.40
CA GLY A 406 5.98 -2.40 -5.33
C GLY A 406 6.55 -3.80 -5.02
N GLN A 407 6.82 -4.10 -3.75
CA GLN A 407 7.30 -5.43 -3.34
C GLN A 407 6.27 -6.54 -3.62
N VAL A 408 4.97 -6.26 -3.43
CA VAL A 408 3.89 -7.21 -3.77
C VAL A 408 3.80 -7.41 -5.28
N ALA A 409 3.93 -6.34 -6.07
CA ALA A 409 3.94 -6.42 -7.53
C ALA A 409 5.10 -7.30 -8.04
N ASP A 410 6.30 -7.11 -7.50
CA ASP A 410 7.48 -7.89 -7.86
C ASP A 410 7.30 -9.38 -7.49
N ALA A 411 6.78 -9.67 -6.30
CA ALA A 411 6.51 -11.04 -5.86
C ALA A 411 5.42 -11.72 -6.72
N ALA A 412 4.37 -10.97 -7.08
CA ALA A 412 3.32 -11.44 -7.97
C ALA A 412 3.86 -11.74 -9.38
N SER A 413 4.67 -10.85 -9.93
CA SER A 413 5.34 -11.04 -11.23
C SER A 413 6.20 -12.30 -11.25
N GLU A 414 6.97 -12.54 -10.18
CA GLU A 414 7.78 -13.76 -10.04
C GLU A 414 6.91 -15.02 -9.92
N LEU A 415 5.83 -15.00 -9.15
CA LEU A 415 4.88 -16.12 -9.04
C LEU A 415 4.22 -16.45 -10.38
N SER A 416 3.84 -15.43 -11.15
CA SER A 416 3.30 -15.58 -12.50
C SER A 416 4.29 -16.31 -13.41
N ARG A 417 5.55 -15.82 -13.45
CA ARG A 417 6.64 -16.43 -14.22
C ARG A 417 6.93 -17.87 -13.79
N GLN A 418 6.95 -18.15 -12.49
CA GLN A 418 7.14 -19.51 -11.97
C GLN A 418 5.99 -20.45 -12.35
N SER A 419 4.76 -19.94 -12.33
CA SER A 419 3.57 -20.71 -12.73
C SER A 419 3.59 -21.03 -14.22
N GLU A 420 3.97 -20.08 -15.07
CA GLU A 420 4.15 -20.32 -16.51
C GLU A 420 5.27 -21.35 -16.78
N ASN A 421 6.39 -21.25 -16.07
CA ASN A 421 7.48 -22.23 -16.18
C ASN A 421 7.03 -23.63 -15.77
N LEU A 422 6.34 -23.76 -14.64
CA LEU A 422 5.82 -25.03 -14.16
C LEU A 422 4.77 -25.61 -15.11
N SER A 423 3.89 -24.78 -15.66
CA SER A 423 2.92 -25.18 -16.67
C SER A 423 3.61 -25.77 -17.91
N ARG A 424 4.65 -25.10 -18.42
CA ARG A 424 5.46 -25.60 -19.55
C ARG A 424 6.19 -26.90 -19.24
N GLU A 425 6.77 -27.03 -18.05
CA GLU A 425 7.44 -28.28 -17.64
C GLU A 425 6.47 -29.45 -17.49
N VAL A 426 5.27 -29.20 -16.92
CA VAL A 426 4.21 -30.20 -16.81
C VAL A 426 3.70 -30.61 -18.19
N ASP A 427 3.46 -29.66 -19.09
CA ASP A 427 3.06 -29.94 -20.48
C ASP A 427 4.13 -30.74 -21.24
N GLY A 428 5.40 -30.34 -21.13
CA GLY A 428 6.52 -31.05 -21.73
C GLY A 428 6.68 -32.46 -21.18
N PHE A 429 6.46 -32.65 -19.87
CA PHE A 429 6.50 -33.98 -19.26
C PHE A 429 5.32 -34.86 -19.72
N ILE A 430 4.09 -34.32 -19.73
CA ILE A 430 2.90 -35.02 -20.26
C ILE A 430 3.10 -35.45 -21.70
N ALA A 431 3.69 -34.58 -22.55
CA ALA A 431 3.98 -34.92 -23.94
C ALA A 431 4.95 -36.11 -24.06
N ARG A 432 6.06 -36.08 -23.30
CA ARG A 432 7.07 -37.15 -23.27
C ARG A 432 6.50 -38.51 -22.86
N ILE A 433 5.68 -38.56 -21.81
CA ILE A 433 5.07 -39.82 -21.32
C ILE A 433 3.87 -40.26 -22.16
N GLY A 434 3.13 -39.32 -22.75
CA GLY A 434 1.97 -39.58 -23.59
C GLY A 434 2.31 -40.10 -24.99
N GLY A 435 3.60 -40.24 -25.31
CA GLY A 435 4.07 -40.80 -26.58
C GLY A 435 3.79 -39.93 -27.79
N ARG A 436 3.69 -38.60 -27.62
CA ARG A 436 3.53 -37.61 -28.70
C ARG A 436 4.81 -36.84 -28.97
#